data_AF-A0A351UNG4-F1
#
_entry.id   AF-A0A351UNG4-F1
#
_cell.length_a   1.000
_cell.length_b   1.000
_cell.length_c   1.000
_cell.angle_alpha   90.00
_cell.angle_beta   90.00
_cell.angle_gamma   90.00
#
_symmetry.space_group_name_H-M   'P 1'
#
loop_
_entity.id
_entity.type
_entity.pdbx_description
1 polymer ?
#
loop_
_entity_poly.entity_id
_entity_poly.type
_entity_poly.pdbx_seq_one_letter_code
_entity_poly.pdbx_strand_id
1 'polypeptide(L)'
;MGAAYSPKNGDRKRNYTEAVKYCEKAMYTNQAFKAAVDRGEPVWKAVEVLTAAEVEAMGYWYTARFYYFKECLCPLGRLFNTGLVRYNEPVMKRIDALDPNWAGGGNLFSRAVYFIAAPERFGGSKKKAEKYMAKAIEVGPDYLVNRWGRAKYLYALTGNKAGYEADLKWVLAQDPHKAPNPYPWNVYFQRQAAEMLAGK
;
A
#
# COMPACT_ATOMS: atom_id res chain seq x y z
N MET A 1 5.17 -5.86 -8.67
CA MET A 1 6.64 -5.62 -8.64
C MET A 1 7.20 -4.87 -9.84
N GLY A 2 6.71 -5.08 -11.08
CA GLY A 2 7.27 -4.41 -12.26
C GLY A 2 7.44 -2.90 -12.12
N ALA A 3 6.50 -2.21 -11.46
CA ALA A 3 6.58 -0.76 -11.25
C ALA A 3 7.76 -0.31 -10.38
N ALA A 4 8.15 -1.10 -9.37
CA ALA A 4 9.26 -0.79 -8.45
C ALA A 4 10.64 -0.81 -9.14
N TYR A 5 10.73 -1.43 -10.31
CA TYR A 5 11.93 -1.52 -11.15
C TYR A 5 11.77 -0.75 -12.47
N SER A 6 10.68 0.02 -12.62
CA SER A 6 10.41 0.79 -13.83
C SER A 6 10.94 2.22 -13.69
N PRO A 7 11.99 2.61 -14.46
CA PRO A 7 12.54 3.96 -14.37
C PRO A 7 11.58 5.00 -14.99
N LYS A 8 10.82 4.61 -16.03
CA LYS A 8 9.93 5.51 -16.77
C LYS A 8 8.53 5.52 -16.16
N ASN A 9 7.92 6.72 -16.10
CA ASN A 9 6.56 6.88 -15.58
C ASN A 9 5.51 6.11 -16.40
N GLY A 10 5.67 6.06 -17.73
CA GLY A 10 4.78 5.28 -18.60
C GLY A 10 4.76 3.79 -18.28
N ASP A 11 5.92 3.21 -17.99
CA ASP A 11 6.04 1.79 -17.60
C ASP A 11 5.43 1.54 -16.22
N ARG A 12 5.63 2.46 -15.25
CA ARG A 12 4.95 2.38 -13.94
C ARG A 12 3.44 2.38 -14.09
N LYS A 13 2.89 3.31 -14.88
CA LYS A 13 1.45 3.38 -15.17
C LYS A 13 0.92 2.06 -15.74
N ARG A 14 1.58 1.52 -16.77
CA ARG A 14 1.18 0.23 -17.36
C ARG A 14 1.20 -0.88 -16.30
N ASN A 15 2.28 -0.98 -15.53
CA ASN A 15 2.45 -2.03 -14.54
C ASN A 15 1.41 -1.97 -13.41
N TYR A 16 1.05 -0.79 -12.92
CA TYR A 16 -0.01 -0.66 -11.92
C TYR A 16 -1.38 -1.01 -12.49
N THR A 17 -1.71 -0.56 -13.70
CA THR A 17 -2.99 -0.90 -14.35
C THR A 17 -3.10 -2.40 -14.61
N GLU A 18 -2.04 -3.06 -15.07
CA GLU A 18 -2.06 -4.51 -15.26
C GLU A 18 -2.15 -5.27 -13.93
N ALA A 19 -1.47 -4.79 -12.88
CA ALA A 19 -1.60 -5.39 -11.54
C ALA A 19 -3.05 -5.36 -11.04
N VAL A 20 -3.76 -4.25 -11.21
CA VAL A 20 -5.20 -4.14 -10.89
C VAL A 20 -6.01 -5.20 -11.62
N LYS A 21 -5.81 -5.36 -12.94
CA LYS A 21 -6.51 -6.37 -13.75
C LYS A 21 -6.20 -7.79 -13.30
N TYR A 22 -4.95 -8.11 -12.97
CA TYR A 22 -4.60 -9.45 -12.49
C TYR A 22 -5.22 -9.76 -11.13
N CYS A 23 -5.27 -8.77 -10.23
CA CYS A 23 -5.96 -8.93 -8.96
C CYS A 23 -7.47 -9.14 -9.16
N GLU A 24 -8.09 -8.40 -10.09
CA GLU A 24 -9.49 -8.64 -10.47
C GLU A 24 -9.69 -10.06 -11.00
N LYS A 25 -8.85 -10.53 -11.92
CA LYS A 25 -8.92 -11.92 -12.42
C LYS A 25 -8.78 -12.96 -11.30
N ALA A 26 -7.93 -12.71 -10.30
CA ALA A 26 -7.82 -13.57 -9.13
C ALA A 26 -9.11 -13.56 -8.29
N MET A 27 -9.69 -12.38 -8.02
CA MET A 27 -10.99 -12.26 -7.34
C MET A 27 -12.13 -12.93 -8.12
N TYR A 28 -12.07 -12.92 -9.45
CA TYR A 28 -13.03 -13.59 -10.35
C TYR A 28 -13.07 -15.11 -10.23
N THR A 29 -12.12 -15.73 -9.54
CA THR A 29 -12.19 -17.17 -9.24
C THR A 29 -13.34 -17.49 -8.27
N ASN A 30 -13.77 -16.52 -7.47
CA ASN A 30 -14.97 -16.58 -6.64
C ASN A 30 -16.23 -16.35 -7.51
N GLN A 31 -17.09 -17.37 -7.61
CA GLN A 31 -18.26 -17.34 -8.49
C GLN A 31 -19.31 -16.28 -8.11
N ALA A 32 -19.49 -16.01 -6.82
CA ALA A 32 -20.41 -14.98 -6.36
C ALA A 32 -19.92 -13.59 -6.75
N PHE A 33 -18.62 -13.35 -6.60
CA PHE A 33 -17.98 -12.08 -7.01
C PHE A 33 -18.08 -11.89 -8.51
N LYS A 34 -17.72 -12.92 -9.29
CA LYS A 34 -17.88 -12.92 -10.74
C LYS A 34 -19.31 -12.56 -11.16
N ALA A 35 -20.31 -13.24 -10.58
CA ALA A 35 -21.71 -12.98 -10.90
C ALA A 35 -22.15 -11.55 -10.55
N ALA A 36 -21.65 -10.97 -9.45
CA ALA A 36 -21.95 -9.59 -9.07
C ALA A 36 -21.37 -8.59 -10.09
N VAL A 37 -20.08 -8.73 -10.44
CA VAL A 37 -19.43 -7.81 -11.38
C VAL A 37 -19.99 -7.96 -12.79
N ASP A 38 -20.29 -9.18 -13.25
CA ASP A 38 -20.91 -9.42 -14.56
C ASP A 38 -22.30 -8.78 -14.70
N ARG A 39 -23.01 -8.56 -13.57
CA ARG A 39 -24.27 -7.80 -13.52
C ARG A 39 -24.08 -6.29 -13.46
N GLY A 40 -22.86 -5.80 -13.58
CA GLY A 40 -22.51 -4.38 -13.59
C GLY A 40 -22.24 -3.80 -12.21
N GLU A 41 -22.14 -4.62 -11.16
CA GLU A 41 -21.76 -4.11 -9.85
C GLU A 41 -20.28 -3.66 -9.84
N PRO A 42 -19.96 -2.46 -9.32
CA PRO A 42 -18.58 -2.03 -9.22
C PRO A 42 -17.74 -2.97 -8.35
N VAL A 43 -16.51 -3.24 -8.79
CA VAL A 43 -15.54 -4.13 -8.09
C VAL A 43 -15.48 -3.88 -6.59
N TRP A 44 -15.38 -2.60 -6.18
CA TRP A 44 -15.25 -2.24 -4.75
C TRP A 44 -16.52 -2.47 -3.92
N LYS A 45 -17.67 -2.71 -4.53
CA LYS A 45 -18.89 -3.15 -3.83
C LYS A 45 -19.00 -4.67 -3.85
N ALA A 46 -18.74 -5.28 -5.00
CA ALA A 46 -18.79 -6.73 -5.18
C ALA A 46 -17.87 -7.48 -4.21
N VAL A 47 -16.81 -6.85 -3.68
CA VAL A 47 -15.90 -7.47 -2.68
C VAL A 47 -16.61 -8.01 -1.43
N GLU A 48 -17.84 -7.58 -1.11
CA GLU A 48 -18.57 -8.06 0.07
C GLU A 48 -18.73 -9.59 0.11
N VAL A 49 -18.80 -10.25 -1.06
CA VAL A 49 -18.92 -11.71 -1.16
C VAL A 49 -17.58 -12.46 -1.18
N LEU A 50 -16.46 -11.73 -1.27
CA LEU A 50 -15.12 -12.33 -1.27
C LEU A 50 -14.74 -12.85 0.10
N THR A 51 -13.90 -13.87 0.15
CA THR A 51 -13.54 -14.58 1.39
C THR A 51 -12.06 -14.42 1.71
N ALA A 52 -11.58 -15.08 2.77
CA ALA A 52 -10.17 -15.10 3.13
C ALA A 52 -9.26 -15.55 1.98
N ALA A 53 -9.76 -16.40 1.07
CA ALA A 53 -9.01 -16.88 -0.09
C ALA A 53 -8.62 -15.75 -1.07
N GLU A 54 -9.37 -14.64 -1.09
CA GLU A 54 -9.13 -13.51 -2.01
C GLU A 54 -8.52 -12.29 -1.31
N VAL A 55 -8.15 -12.40 -0.03
CA VAL A 55 -7.60 -11.27 0.74
C VAL A 55 -6.32 -10.70 0.10
N GLU A 56 -5.40 -11.56 -0.34
CA GLU A 56 -4.19 -11.13 -1.05
C GLU A 56 -4.52 -10.35 -2.33
N ALA A 57 -5.49 -10.85 -3.11
CA ALA A 57 -5.90 -10.19 -4.35
C ALA A 57 -6.52 -8.82 -4.07
N MET A 58 -7.42 -8.72 -3.09
CA MET A 58 -7.98 -7.44 -2.63
C MET A 58 -6.88 -6.48 -2.16
N GLY A 59 -5.93 -7.00 -1.37
CA GLY A 59 -4.81 -6.25 -0.81
C GLY A 59 -3.92 -5.62 -1.86
N TYR A 60 -3.48 -6.43 -2.82
CA TYR A 60 -2.66 -5.96 -3.93
C TYR A 60 -3.43 -5.08 -4.93
N TRP A 61 -4.74 -5.31 -5.09
CA TRP A 61 -5.60 -4.48 -5.95
C TRP A 61 -5.62 -3.03 -5.48
N TYR A 62 -5.96 -2.79 -4.21
CA TYR A 62 -6.05 -1.42 -3.70
C TYR A 62 -4.64 -0.80 -3.59
N THR A 63 -3.61 -1.60 -3.30
CA THR A 63 -2.21 -1.17 -3.24
C THR A 63 -1.75 -0.61 -4.58
N ALA A 64 -1.99 -1.33 -5.69
CA ALA A 64 -1.65 -0.86 -7.03
C ALA A 64 -2.36 0.46 -7.38
N ARG A 65 -3.63 0.63 -6.98
CA ARG A 65 -4.38 1.87 -7.18
C ARG A 65 -3.81 3.05 -6.38
N PHE A 66 -3.41 2.82 -5.12
CA PHE A 66 -2.75 3.87 -4.32
C PHE A 66 -1.43 4.32 -4.93
N TYR A 67 -0.58 3.39 -5.33
CA TYR A 67 0.70 3.72 -5.94
C TYR A 67 0.53 4.38 -7.31
N TYR A 68 -0.43 3.93 -8.14
CA TYR A 68 -0.80 4.63 -9.36
C TYR A 68 -1.20 6.09 -9.09
N PHE A 69 -2.09 6.30 -8.13
CA PHE A 69 -2.55 7.63 -7.75
C PHE A 69 -1.39 8.52 -7.27
N LYS A 70 -0.47 7.99 -6.47
CA LYS A 70 0.65 8.73 -5.89
C LYS A 70 1.78 9.00 -6.88
N GLU A 71 2.19 8.00 -7.65
CA GLU A 71 3.44 8.01 -8.42
C GLU A 71 3.24 8.37 -9.89
N CYS A 72 2.05 8.15 -10.43
CA CYS A 72 1.79 8.37 -11.86
C CYS A 72 0.98 9.64 -12.15
N LEU A 73 0.14 10.08 -11.21
CA LEU A 73 -0.69 11.28 -11.39
C LEU A 73 0.01 12.53 -10.89
N CYS A 74 0.00 13.59 -11.71
CA CYS A 74 0.42 14.92 -11.29
C CYS A 74 -0.54 15.49 -10.21
N PRO A 75 -0.20 16.59 -9.51
CA PRO A 75 -1.07 17.17 -8.48
C PRO A 75 -2.52 17.44 -8.95
N LEU A 76 -2.69 17.98 -10.17
CA LEU A 76 -4.02 18.23 -10.73
C LEU A 76 -4.76 16.91 -11.04
N GLY A 77 -4.06 15.92 -11.59
CA GLY A 77 -4.62 14.58 -11.81
C GLY A 77 -5.08 13.93 -10.50
N ARG A 78 -4.35 14.11 -9.40
CA ARG A 78 -4.74 13.60 -8.08
C ARG A 78 -6.03 14.26 -7.57
N LEU A 79 -6.24 15.55 -7.81
CA LEU A 79 -7.47 16.24 -7.41
C LEU A 79 -8.71 15.66 -8.10
N PHE A 80 -8.62 15.41 -9.41
CA PHE A 80 -9.73 14.84 -10.20
C PHE A 80 -9.95 13.34 -10.00
N ASN A 81 -8.98 12.62 -9.43
CA ASN A 81 -9.05 11.16 -9.26
C ASN A 81 -9.16 10.71 -7.80
N THR A 82 -9.63 11.59 -6.91
CA THR A 82 -9.85 11.29 -5.48
C THR A 82 -10.76 10.08 -5.26
N GLY A 83 -11.66 9.80 -6.22
CA GLY A 83 -12.50 8.59 -6.23
C GLY A 83 -11.69 7.28 -6.18
N LEU A 84 -10.53 7.20 -6.83
CA LEU A 84 -9.67 5.99 -6.79
C LEU A 84 -9.31 5.60 -5.37
N VAL A 85 -9.07 6.60 -4.53
CA VAL A 85 -8.71 6.41 -3.13
C VAL A 85 -9.94 6.12 -2.29
N ARG A 86 -11.02 6.88 -2.50
CA ARG A 86 -12.28 6.68 -1.76
C ARG A 86 -12.82 5.25 -1.94
N TYR A 87 -12.73 4.71 -3.14
CA TYR A 87 -13.21 3.37 -3.46
C TYR A 87 -12.28 2.24 -2.99
N ASN A 88 -11.13 2.54 -2.38
CA ASN A 88 -10.32 1.52 -1.71
C ASN A 88 -10.90 1.15 -0.34
N GLU A 89 -11.61 2.06 0.33
CA GLU A 89 -12.07 1.86 1.71
C GLU A 89 -13.00 0.64 1.88
N PRO A 90 -14.00 0.38 1.01
CA PRO A 90 -14.82 -0.84 1.13
C PRO A 90 -14.00 -2.12 1.02
N VAL A 91 -12.99 -2.14 0.14
CA VAL A 91 -12.09 -3.29 -0.05
C VAL A 91 -11.22 -3.50 1.19
N MET A 92 -10.65 -2.41 1.73
CA MET A 92 -9.86 -2.47 2.96
C MET A 92 -10.71 -2.92 4.15
N LYS A 93 -11.95 -2.45 4.28
CA LYS A 93 -12.88 -2.91 5.32
C LYS A 93 -13.19 -4.39 5.19
N ARG A 94 -13.36 -4.91 3.96
CA ARG A 94 -13.57 -6.33 3.75
C ARG A 94 -12.35 -7.15 4.21
N ILE A 95 -11.15 -6.69 3.89
CA ILE A 95 -9.92 -7.31 4.39
C ILE A 95 -9.87 -7.24 5.92
N ASP A 96 -10.13 -6.10 6.55
CA ASP A 96 -10.11 -6.01 8.02
C ASP A 96 -11.07 -7.01 8.70
N ALA A 97 -12.23 -7.24 8.08
CA ALA A 97 -13.21 -8.20 8.58
C ALA A 97 -12.79 -9.67 8.41
N LEU A 98 -11.92 -9.96 7.45
CA LEU A 98 -11.45 -11.31 7.13
C LEU A 98 -10.10 -11.64 7.75
N ASP A 99 -9.19 -10.67 7.74
CA ASP A 99 -7.83 -10.71 8.27
C ASP A 99 -7.38 -9.30 8.71
N PRO A 100 -7.63 -8.92 9.97
CA PRO A 100 -7.29 -7.59 10.49
C PRO A 100 -5.79 -7.31 10.55
N ASN A 101 -4.96 -8.35 10.49
CA ASN A 101 -3.50 -8.24 10.57
C ASN A 101 -2.82 -8.51 9.22
N TRP A 102 -3.61 -8.57 8.14
CA TRP A 102 -3.14 -8.92 6.80
C TRP A 102 -1.81 -8.23 6.45
N ALA A 103 -0.86 -9.02 5.96
CA ALA A 103 0.49 -8.59 5.57
C ALA A 103 1.21 -7.75 6.63
N GLY A 104 1.05 -8.11 7.92
CA GLY A 104 1.68 -7.43 9.04
C GLY A 104 1.12 -6.02 9.28
N GLY A 105 -0.19 -5.84 9.09
CA GLY A 105 -0.84 -4.54 9.20
C GLY A 105 -0.80 -3.72 7.92
N GLY A 106 -0.82 -4.35 6.75
CA GLY A 106 -0.82 -3.69 5.44
C GLY A 106 -1.95 -2.67 5.27
N ASN A 107 -3.15 -2.94 5.80
CA ASN A 107 -4.26 -1.98 5.78
C ASN A 107 -3.97 -0.75 6.67
N LEU A 108 -3.38 -0.95 7.85
CA LEU A 108 -2.99 0.14 8.75
C LEU A 108 -1.95 1.03 8.08
N PHE A 109 -0.93 0.42 7.49
CA PHE A 109 0.09 1.10 6.70
C PHE A 109 -0.52 1.92 5.55
N SER A 110 -1.40 1.32 4.76
CA SER A 110 -2.02 1.96 3.60
C SER A 110 -2.89 3.16 4.00
N ARG A 111 -3.66 3.05 5.10
CA ARG A 111 -4.42 4.17 5.67
C ARG A 111 -3.51 5.31 6.11
N ALA A 112 -2.36 5.02 6.72
CA ALA A 112 -1.41 6.06 7.07
C ALA A 112 -0.85 6.81 5.86
N VAL A 113 -0.48 6.08 4.79
CA VAL A 113 -0.04 6.69 3.53
C VAL A 113 -1.15 7.56 2.93
N TYR A 114 -2.41 7.14 3.01
CA TYR A 114 -3.54 7.96 2.60
C TYR A 114 -3.65 9.26 3.41
N PHE A 115 -3.59 9.19 4.75
CA PHE A 115 -3.67 10.38 5.60
C PHE A 115 -2.51 11.36 5.34
N ILE A 116 -1.36 10.87 4.89
CA ILE A 116 -0.24 11.73 4.46
C ILE A 116 -0.51 12.38 3.09
N ALA A 117 -1.09 11.65 2.15
CA ALA A 117 -1.27 12.10 0.77
C ALA A 117 -2.50 13.01 0.58
N ALA A 118 -3.55 12.84 1.38
CA ALA A 118 -4.77 13.62 1.29
C ALA A 118 -4.55 15.05 1.86
N PRO A 119 -5.15 16.10 1.25
CA PRO A 119 -5.21 17.41 1.87
C PRO A 119 -6.02 17.39 3.18
N GLU A 120 -5.69 18.27 4.13
CA GLU A 120 -6.35 18.33 5.44
C GLU A 120 -7.87 18.53 5.35
N ARG A 121 -8.32 19.43 4.46
CA ARG A 121 -9.76 19.66 4.19
C ARG A 121 -10.50 18.41 3.68
N PHE A 122 -9.78 17.40 3.20
CA PHE A 122 -10.32 16.12 2.73
C PHE A 122 -9.98 14.97 3.67
N GLY A 123 -9.63 15.27 4.92
CA GLY A 123 -9.39 14.28 5.98
C GLY A 123 -7.94 13.84 6.15
N GLY A 124 -7.00 14.43 5.40
CA GLY A 124 -5.56 14.23 5.62
C GLY A 124 -5.12 14.64 7.02
N SER A 125 -4.18 13.90 7.61
CA SER A 125 -3.66 14.18 8.95
C SER A 125 -2.38 13.41 9.25
N LYS A 126 -1.26 14.11 9.38
CA LYS A 126 0.04 13.51 9.77
C LYS A 126 -0.05 12.84 11.15
N LYS A 127 -0.79 13.42 12.09
CA LYS A 127 -1.01 12.84 13.43
C LYS A 127 -1.78 11.53 13.37
N LYS A 128 -2.79 11.41 12.49
CA LYS A 128 -3.44 10.11 12.26
C LYS A 128 -2.48 9.13 11.61
N ALA A 129 -1.75 9.56 10.58
CA ALA A 129 -0.78 8.71 9.90
C ALA A 129 0.26 8.13 10.86
N GLU A 130 0.79 8.92 11.79
CA GLU A 130 1.71 8.47 12.84
C GLU A 130 1.11 7.35 13.70
N LYS A 131 -0.13 7.52 14.19
CA LYS A 131 -0.82 6.49 14.98
C LYS A 131 -1.00 5.19 14.21
N TYR A 132 -1.42 5.28 12.94
CA TYR A 132 -1.63 4.11 12.10
C TYR A 132 -0.30 3.41 11.74
N MET A 133 0.78 4.16 11.48
CA MET A 133 2.12 3.59 11.27
C MET A 133 2.65 2.90 12.52
N ALA A 134 2.46 3.51 13.70
CA ALA A 134 2.83 2.89 14.97
C ALA A 134 2.07 1.57 15.19
N LYS A 135 0.76 1.56 14.92
CA LYS A 135 -0.04 0.34 15.04
C LYS A 135 0.36 -0.73 14.02
N ALA A 136 0.69 -0.35 12.78
CA ALA A 136 1.18 -1.29 11.78
C ALA A 136 2.48 -1.96 12.24
N ILE A 137 3.40 -1.21 12.85
CA ILE A 137 4.64 -1.76 13.42
C ILE A 137 4.36 -2.65 14.63
N GLU A 138 3.36 -2.32 15.45
CA GLU A 138 2.97 -3.18 16.58
C GLU A 138 2.43 -4.54 16.10
N VAL A 139 1.61 -4.54 15.05
CA VAL A 139 0.98 -5.75 14.48
C VAL A 139 1.96 -6.56 13.63
N GLY A 140 2.84 -5.90 12.88
CA GLY A 140 3.87 -6.51 12.03
C GLY A 140 5.25 -5.94 12.34
N PRO A 141 5.85 -6.28 13.50
CA PRO A 141 7.13 -5.71 13.94
C PRO A 141 8.30 -6.06 13.01
N ASP A 142 8.23 -7.24 12.39
CA ASP A 142 9.27 -7.78 11.52
C ASP A 142 9.04 -7.46 10.04
N TYR A 143 7.89 -6.86 9.69
CA TYR A 143 7.59 -6.45 8.32
C TYR A 143 8.35 -5.17 7.96
N LEU A 144 9.38 -5.30 7.11
CA LEU A 144 10.28 -4.22 6.73
C LEU A 144 9.53 -3.00 6.18
N VAL A 145 8.45 -3.25 5.42
CA VAL A 145 7.63 -2.18 4.81
C VAL A 145 7.12 -1.16 5.83
N ASN A 146 6.82 -1.58 7.06
CA ASN A 146 6.22 -0.70 8.06
C ASN A 146 7.21 0.38 8.54
N ARG A 147 8.44 -0.02 8.86
CA ARG A 147 9.52 0.91 9.28
C ARG A 147 10.09 1.67 8.10
N TRP A 148 10.33 1.00 6.98
CA TRP A 148 10.76 1.65 5.73
C TRP A 148 9.78 2.76 5.32
N GLY A 149 8.48 2.45 5.31
CA GLY A 149 7.46 3.38 4.85
C GLY A 149 7.20 4.50 5.86
N ARG A 150 7.35 4.27 7.17
CA ARG A 150 7.33 5.35 8.17
C ARG A 150 8.48 6.34 7.96
N ALA A 151 9.70 5.86 7.75
CA ALA A 151 10.84 6.72 7.42
C ALA A 151 10.60 7.50 6.11
N LYS A 152 10.19 6.79 5.05
CA LYS A 152 9.99 7.37 3.71
C LYS A 152 8.86 8.39 3.64
N TYR A 153 7.73 8.10 4.27
CA TYR A 153 6.51 8.90 4.06
C TYR A 153 6.17 9.83 5.22
N LEU A 154 6.54 9.50 6.46
CA LEU A 154 6.19 10.33 7.62
C LEU A 154 7.38 11.17 8.08
N TYR A 155 8.51 10.54 8.44
CA TYR A 155 9.62 11.26 9.05
C TYR A 155 10.29 12.25 8.11
N ALA A 156 10.34 11.95 6.81
CA ALA A 156 10.78 12.91 5.79
C ALA A 156 9.93 14.20 5.77
N LEU A 157 8.65 14.13 6.18
CA LEU A 157 7.73 15.28 6.20
C LEU A 157 7.64 15.99 7.55
N THR A 158 7.97 15.29 8.64
CA THR A 158 7.91 15.85 10.00
C THR A 158 9.27 16.32 10.51
N GLY A 159 10.35 16.04 9.79
CA GLY A 159 11.71 16.42 10.19
C GLY A 159 12.30 15.55 11.31
N ASN A 160 11.70 14.39 11.61
CA ASN A 160 12.22 13.47 12.62
C ASN A 160 13.44 12.70 12.10
N LYS A 161 14.61 13.35 12.07
CA LYS A 161 15.85 12.79 11.55
C LYS A 161 16.33 11.56 12.33
N ALA A 162 16.25 11.59 13.67
CA ALA A 162 16.67 10.47 14.50
C ALA A 162 15.83 9.21 14.23
N GLY A 163 14.50 9.35 14.19
CA GLY A 163 13.58 8.25 13.86
C GLY A 163 13.77 7.75 12.43
N TYR A 164 14.01 8.66 11.48
CA TYR A 164 14.32 8.34 10.09
C TYR A 164 15.56 7.43 10.00
N GLU A 165 16.67 7.83 10.60
CA GLU A 165 17.89 7.02 10.57
C GLU A 165 17.74 5.70 11.30
N ALA A 166 17.07 5.69 12.45
CA ALA A 166 16.87 4.48 13.25
C ALA A 166 16.07 3.41 12.48
N ASP A 167 14.95 3.81 11.86
CA ASP A 167 14.12 2.88 11.10
C ASP A 167 14.85 2.35 9.85
N LEU A 168 15.56 3.20 9.11
CA LEU A 168 16.30 2.75 7.92
C LEU A 168 17.46 1.83 8.26
N LYS A 169 18.23 2.14 9.31
CA LYS A 169 19.31 1.26 9.81
C LYS A 169 18.74 -0.08 10.27
N TRP A 170 17.60 -0.08 10.95
CA TRP A 170 16.92 -1.33 11.32
C TRP A 170 16.54 -2.16 10.08
N VAL A 171 15.97 -1.53 9.05
CA VAL A 171 15.59 -2.23 7.80
C VAL A 171 16.80 -2.87 7.13
N LEU A 172 17.93 -2.17 7.06
CA LEU A 172 19.18 -2.67 6.48
C LEU A 172 19.81 -3.82 7.28
N ALA A 173 19.56 -3.90 8.58
CA ALA A 173 20.10 -4.94 9.44
C ALA A 173 19.35 -6.28 9.36
N GLN A 174 18.17 -6.32 8.72
CA GLN A 174 17.36 -7.55 8.63
C GLN A 174 17.90 -8.51 7.57
N ASP A 175 17.66 -9.81 7.77
CA ASP A 175 17.89 -10.83 6.73
C ASP A 175 16.69 -10.84 5.75
N PRO A 176 16.85 -10.44 4.48
CA PRO A 176 15.75 -10.34 3.53
C PRO A 176 15.13 -11.70 3.19
N HIS A 177 15.82 -12.81 3.45
CA HIS A 177 15.27 -14.16 3.25
C HIS A 177 14.39 -14.63 4.42
N LYS A 178 14.57 -14.05 5.62
CA LYS A 178 13.82 -14.41 6.83
C LYS A 178 12.69 -13.44 7.14
N ALA A 179 12.80 -12.21 6.64
CA ALA A 179 11.76 -11.20 6.79
C ALA A 179 10.43 -11.64 6.11
N PRO A 180 9.28 -11.30 6.70
CA PRO A 180 7.98 -11.87 6.33
C PRO A 180 7.33 -11.25 5.07
N ASN A 181 7.79 -10.11 4.55
CA ASN A 181 7.36 -9.70 3.22
C ASN A 181 7.92 -10.69 2.16
N PRO A 182 7.33 -10.77 0.97
CA PRO A 182 7.93 -11.54 -0.12
C PRO A 182 9.36 -11.08 -0.40
N TYR A 183 10.30 -12.01 -0.57
CA TYR A 183 11.75 -11.72 -0.68
C TYR A 183 12.10 -10.54 -1.60
N PRO A 184 11.57 -10.45 -2.82
CA PRO A 184 11.88 -9.31 -3.69
C PRO A 184 11.47 -7.94 -3.12
N TRP A 185 10.41 -7.87 -2.30
CA TRP A 185 10.03 -6.65 -1.60
C TRP A 185 11.02 -6.30 -0.50
N ASN A 186 11.50 -7.30 0.27
CA ASN A 186 12.55 -7.07 1.27
C ASN A 186 13.80 -6.46 0.64
N VAL A 187 14.26 -7.04 -0.48
CA VAL A 187 15.41 -6.52 -1.24
C VAL A 187 15.17 -5.09 -1.73
N TYR A 188 13.96 -4.80 -2.25
CA TYR A 188 13.60 -3.46 -2.68
C TYR A 188 13.63 -2.44 -1.52
N PHE A 189 13.07 -2.77 -0.36
CA PHE A 189 13.03 -1.87 0.79
C PHE A 189 14.43 -1.62 1.36
N GLN A 190 15.29 -2.63 1.39
CA GLN A 190 16.69 -2.47 1.81
C GLN A 190 17.47 -1.60 0.84
N ARG A 191 17.36 -1.84 -0.47
CA ARG A 191 18.01 -0.98 -1.48
C ARG A 191 17.57 0.48 -1.31
N GLN A 192 16.27 0.73 -1.20
CA GLN A 192 15.73 2.07 -0.96
C GLN A 192 16.25 2.67 0.35
N ALA A 193 16.31 1.90 1.44
CA ALA A 193 16.82 2.39 2.71
C ALA A 193 18.29 2.84 2.61
N ALA A 194 19.12 2.11 1.87
CA ALA A 194 20.51 2.49 1.62
C ALA A 194 20.61 3.78 0.78
N GLU A 195 19.82 3.89 -0.30
CA GLU A 195 19.72 5.11 -1.12
C GLU A 195 19.31 6.33 -0.28
N MET A 196 18.26 6.15 0.53
CA MET A 196 17.69 7.16 1.41
C MET A 196 18.65 7.65 2.52
N LEU A 197 19.51 6.78 3.05
CA LEU A 197 20.56 7.17 4.01
C LEU A 197 21.73 7.88 3.32
N ALA A 198 22.00 7.54 2.05
CA ALA A 198 23.03 8.19 1.24
C ALA A 198 22.58 9.55 0.66
N GLY A 199 21.32 9.96 0.88
CA GLY A 199 20.75 11.18 0.32
C GLY A 199 20.51 11.13 -1.19
N LYS A 200 20.27 9.93 -1.74
CA LYS A 200 19.99 9.68 -3.16
C LYS A 200 18.50 9.56 -3.46
#